data_AF-A0A830DE45-F1
#
_entry.id   AF-A0A830DE45-F1
#
_cell.length_a   1.000
_cell.length_b   1.000
_cell.length_c   1.000
_cell.angle_alpha   90.00
_cell.angle_beta   90.00
_cell.angle_gamma   90.00
#
_symmetry.space_group_name_H-M   'P 1'
#
loop_
_entity.id
_entity.type
_entity.pdbx_description
1 polymer ?
#
loop_
_entity_poly.entity_id
_entity_poly.type
_entity_poly.pdbx_seq_one_letter_code
_entity_poly.pdbx_strand_id
1 'polypeptide(L)'
;FIKKLPRPNELSKALFMLDIGQNDVAAGIRKLSFELQKAAVPKIVSQFIAQVKTLYERDARIFWIHNTGPIGCLPVATVKVQNPAPGYLDEHGCVKSQNVVAIEFNKQLKDEIVKLRSELSEAMIIYVDMYSAKYELITGANNQGFKDPFKICCGHHGLGYDVWCGNRGYVNQSVVFAGSCENPSAVISWDGVHYSEAANHWIANRIMKGSFSDPPISISRACQTA
;
A
#
# COMPACT_ATOMS: atom_id res chain seq x y z
N PHE A 1 27.01 -9.34 17.91
CA PHE A 1 26.05 -8.57 17.10
C PHE A 1 26.66 -7.97 15.83
N ILE A 2 27.88 -7.39 15.86
CA ILE A 2 28.52 -6.79 14.65
C ILE A 2 28.82 -7.81 13.53
N LYS A 3 29.06 -9.09 13.84
CA LYS A 3 29.36 -10.15 12.85
C LYS A 3 28.17 -10.61 11.96
N LYS A 4 26.97 -10.03 12.12
CA LYS A 4 25.78 -10.36 11.31
C LYS A 4 25.31 -9.21 10.41
N LEU A 5 26.00 -8.06 10.42
CA LEU A 5 25.66 -6.96 9.54
C LEU A 5 26.34 -7.16 8.18
N PRO A 6 25.66 -6.83 7.07
CA PRO A 6 26.29 -6.80 5.75
C PRO A 6 27.56 -5.94 5.79
N ARG A 7 28.57 -6.34 5.04
CA ARG A 7 29.74 -5.49 4.84
C ARG A 7 29.31 -4.23 4.07
N PRO A 8 29.93 -3.07 4.30
CA PRO A 8 29.52 -1.83 3.62
C PRO A 8 29.44 -1.95 2.09
N ASN A 9 30.35 -2.71 1.47
CA ASN A 9 30.40 -2.99 0.03
C ASN A 9 29.36 -4.01 -0.47
N GLU A 10 28.48 -4.51 0.40
CA GLU A 10 27.36 -5.38 0.03
C GLU A 10 26.06 -4.59 -0.15
N LEU A 11 26.01 -3.34 0.36
CA LEU A 11 24.82 -2.49 0.22
C LEU A 11 24.55 -2.12 -1.23
N SER A 12 25.58 -1.81 -2.02
CA SER A 12 25.44 -1.54 -3.46
C SER A 12 24.88 -2.70 -4.27
N LYS A 13 24.92 -3.93 -3.74
CA LYS A 13 24.39 -5.14 -4.38
C LYS A 13 23.00 -5.53 -3.87
N ALA A 14 22.53 -4.89 -2.80
CA ALA A 14 21.26 -5.21 -2.17
C ALA A 14 20.09 -4.51 -2.90
N LEU A 15 18.93 -5.17 -2.90
CA LEU A 15 17.67 -4.59 -3.33
C LEU A 15 17.01 -3.86 -2.16
N PHE A 16 16.84 -2.55 -2.28
CA PHE A 16 16.10 -1.75 -1.32
C PHE A 16 14.66 -1.61 -1.79
N MET A 17 13.77 -2.38 -1.17
CA MET A 17 12.33 -2.25 -1.39
C MET A 17 11.77 -1.20 -0.43
N LEU A 18 11.09 -0.17 -0.96
CA LEU A 18 10.45 0.87 -0.17
C LEU A 18 8.94 0.86 -0.40
N ASP A 19 8.18 0.57 0.65
CA ASP A 19 6.71 0.64 0.70
C ASP A 19 6.31 1.49 1.92
N ILE A 20 6.34 2.82 1.74
CA ILE A 20 6.08 3.81 2.80
C ILE A 20 5.24 4.98 2.25
N GLY A 21 4.61 5.74 3.15
CA GLY A 21 3.79 6.93 2.81
C GLY A 21 2.28 6.70 2.88
N GLN A 22 1.79 5.46 2.81
CA GLN A 22 0.35 5.16 2.95
C GLN A 22 -0.22 5.66 4.29
N ASN A 23 0.54 5.52 5.38
CA ASN A 23 0.11 5.97 6.70
C ASN A 23 -0.07 7.50 6.77
N ASP A 24 0.82 8.26 6.15
CA ASP A 24 0.77 9.72 6.07
C ASP A 24 -0.45 10.20 5.28
N VAL A 25 -0.68 9.60 4.10
CA VAL A 25 -1.85 9.89 3.27
C VAL A 25 -3.14 9.54 4.03
N ALA A 26 -3.19 8.36 4.65
CA ALA A 26 -4.35 7.94 5.44
C ALA A 26 -4.56 8.80 6.69
N ALA A 27 -3.49 9.30 7.32
CA ALA A 27 -3.58 10.24 8.44
C ALA A 27 -4.17 11.58 8.00
N GLY A 28 -3.77 12.08 6.82
CA GLY A 28 -4.41 13.23 6.18
C GLY A 28 -5.90 12.99 5.96
N ILE A 29 -6.27 11.88 5.34
CA ILE A 29 -7.67 11.49 5.09
C ILE A 29 -8.53 11.52 6.35
N ARG A 30 -8.00 11.04 7.48
CA ARG A 30 -8.73 10.98 8.76
C ARG A 30 -8.84 12.32 9.48
N LYS A 31 -7.89 13.25 9.27
CA LYS A 31 -7.72 14.43 10.14
C LYS A 31 -7.95 15.77 9.44
N LEU A 32 -7.83 15.82 8.12
CA LEU A 32 -7.79 17.07 7.36
C LEU A 32 -8.99 17.17 6.41
N SER A 33 -9.32 18.39 5.98
CA SER A 33 -10.24 18.59 4.85
C SER A 33 -9.61 18.13 3.54
N PHE A 34 -10.41 17.81 2.54
CA PHE A 34 -9.94 17.30 1.24
C PHE A 34 -8.86 18.20 0.60
N GLU A 35 -9.02 19.52 0.63
CA GLU A 35 -8.02 20.45 0.08
C GLU A 35 -6.71 20.45 0.88
N LEU A 36 -6.79 20.37 2.21
CA LEU A 36 -5.60 20.30 3.07
C LEU A 36 -4.86 18.97 2.91
N GLN A 37 -5.58 17.88 2.63
CA GLN A 37 -4.97 16.58 2.31
C GLN A 37 -4.10 16.68 1.06
N LYS A 38 -4.66 17.25 -0.03
CA LYS A 38 -3.93 17.44 -1.29
C LYS A 38 -2.73 18.37 -1.10
N ALA A 39 -2.89 19.46 -0.34
CA ALA A 39 -1.81 20.39 -0.04
C ALA A 39 -0.67 19.76 0.79
N ALA A 40 -0.93 18.68 1.52
CA ALA A 40 0.09 17.96 2.30
C ALA A 40 0.93 16.99 1.44
N VAL A 41 0.39 16.50 0.31
CA VAL A 41 1.05 15.49 -0.55
C VAL A 41 2.48 15.88 -0.95
N PRO A 42 2.77 17.11 -1.42
CA PRO A 42 4.14 17.48 -1.81
C PRO A 42 5.16 17.31 -0.69
N LYS A 43 4.76 17.58 0.56
CA LYS A 43 5.63 17.44 1.73
C LYS A 43 5.87 15.97 2.10
N ILE A 44 4.89 15.09 1.87
CA ILE A 44 5.04 13.65 2.10
C ILE A 44 6.00 13.08 1.05
N VAL A 45 5.81 13.44 -0.23
CA VAL A 45 6.67 12.99 -1.33
C VAL A 45 8.11 13.51 -1.15
N SER A 46 8.30 14.78 -0.79
CA SER A 46 9.65 15.31 -0.60
C SER A 46 10.44 14.60 0.51
N GLN A 47 9.76 14.22 1.60
CA GLN A 47 10.36 13.40 2.66
C GLN A 47 10.68 11.98 2.16
N PHE A 48 9.81 11.36 1.36
CA PHE A 48 10.10 10.06 0.73
C PHE A 48 11.40 10.13 -0.08
N ILE A 49 11.51 11.13 -0.96
CA ILE A 49 12.67 11.31 -1.84
C ILE A 49 13.95 11.59 -1.04
N ALA A 50 13.86 12.36 0.06
CA ALA A 50 14.98 12.58 0.96
C ALA A 50 15.50 11.27 1.59
N GLN A 51 14.60 10.33 1.93
CA GLN A 51 15.02 9.01 2.43
C GLN A 51 15.71 8.17 1.35
N VAL A 52 15.26 8.23 0.10
CA VAL A 52 15.95 7.56 -1.02
C VAL A 52 17.36 8.13 -1.21
N LYS A 53 17.51 9.46 -1.18
CA LYS A 53 18.83 10.12 -1.26
C LYS A 53 19.73 9.74 -0.08
N THR A 54 19.20 9.67 1.13
CA THR A 54 19.94 9.23 2.33
C THR A 54 20.44 7.79 2.20
N LEU A 55 19.63 6.89 1.62
CA LEU A 55 20.05 5.51 1.37
C LEU A 55 21.13 5.47 0.28
N TYR A 56 20.99 6.27 -0.78
CA TYR A 56 21.99 6.37 -1.85
C TYR A 56 23.36 6.83 -1.32
N GLU A 57 23.39 7.84 -0.45
CA GLU A 57 24.60 8.30 0.25
C GLU A 57 25.24 7.19 1.11
N ARG A 58 24.46 6.16 1.49
CA ARG A 58 24.91 4.97 2.23
C ARG A 58 25.14 3.76 1.34
N ASP A 59 25.50 4.00 0.09
CA ASP A 59 25.85 3.00 -0.92
C ASP A 59 24.68 2.14 -1.46
N ALA A 60 23.42 2.50 -1.18
CA ALA A 60 22.30 1.84 -1.87
C ALA A 60 22.27 2.23 -3.35
N ARG A 61 22.16 1.23 -4.23
CA ARG A 61 22.14 1.46 -5.69
C ARG A 61 20.92 0.87 -6.39
N ILE A 62 20.22 -0.09 -5.79
CA ILE A 62 19.08 -0.76 -6.43
C ILE A 62 17.83 -0.51 -5.61
N PHE A 63 16.92 0.31 -6.12
CA PHE A 63 15.70 0.71 -5.44
C PHE A 63 14.47 0.13 -6.15
N TRP A 64 13.59 -0.49 -5.37
CA TRP A 64 12.29 -0.96 -5.82
C TRP A 64 11.20 -0.26 -5.01
N ILE A 65 10.70 0.84 -5.56
CA ILE A 65 9.84 1.80 -4.88
C ILE A 65 8.39 1.51 -5.20
N HIS A 66 7.61 1.11 -4.20
CA HIS A 66 6.18 0.94 -4.30
C HIS A 66 5.47 2.29 -4.13
N ASN A 67 4.47 2.53 -4.97
CA ASN A 67 3.48 3.58 -4.72
C ASN A 67 2.44 3.11 -3.67
N THR A 68 1.53 3.98 -3.22
CA THR A 68 0.48 3.58 -2.26
C THR A 68 -0.65 2.80 -2.94
N GLY A 69 -1.32 1.92 -2.18
CA GLY A 69 -2.51 1.20 -2.64
C GLY A 69 -3.78 2.07 -2.73
N PRO A 70 -4.90 1.50 -3.22
CA PRO A 70 -6.19 2.19 -3.31
C PRO A 70 -6.84 2.31 -1.92
N ILE A 71 -6.49 3.38 -1.19
CA ILE A 71 -6.91 3.60 0.21
C ILE A 71 -8.45 3.60 0.36
N GLY A 72 -9.17 4.16 -0.61
CA GLY A 72 -10.64 4.17 -0.60
C GLY A 72 -11.28 2.80 -0.73
N CYS A 73 -10.52 1.78 -1.15
CA CYS A 73 -10.98 0.39 -1.24
C CYS A 73 -10.70 -0.43 0.02
N LEU A 74 -10.02 0.12 1.03
CA LEU A 74 -9.80 -0.60 2.28
C LEU A 74 -11.15 -0.78 3.02
N PRO A 75 -11.45 -1.95 3.59
CA PRO A 75 -12.72 -2.14 4.30
C PRO A 75 -12.97 -1.12 5.42
N VAL A 76 -11.93 -0.64 6.12
CA VAL A 76 -12.13 0.42 7.13
C VAL A 76 -12.66 1.74 6.54
N ALA A 77 -12.48 1.97 5.25
CA ALA A 77 -13.03 3.14 4.55
C ALA A 77 -14.51 2.96 4.19
N THR A 78 -14.98 1.72 4.01
CA THR A 78 -16.33 1.42 3.50
C THR A 78 -17.28 0.84 4.56
N VAL A 79 -16.77 0.15 5.59
CA VAL A 79 -17.58 -0.60 6.58
C VAL A 79 -18.56 0.26 7.39
N LYS A 80 -18.34 1.57 7.46
CA LYS A 80 -19.21 2.55 8.15
C LYS A 80 -20.04 3.40 7.19
N VAL A 81 -19.91 3.20 5.88
CA VAL A 81 -20.64 3.96 4.87
C VAL A 81 -22.07 3.43 4.79
N GLN A 82 -23.04 4.31 5.07
CA GLN A 82 -24.46 4.00 4.95
C GLN A 82 -25.14 5.01 4.04
N ASN A 83 -25.99 4.52 3.13
CA ASN A 83 -26.77 5.33 2.18
C ASN A 83 -25.95 6.46 1.53
N PRO A 84 -24.79 6.15 0.92
CA PRO A 84 -23.92 7.17 0.37
C PRO A 84 -24.63 7.96 -0.74
N ALA A 85 -24.35 9.26 -0.81
CA ALA A 85 -24.82 10.08 -1.92
C ALA A 85 -24.28 9.55 -3.27
N PRO A 86 -25.01 9.72 -4.38
CA PRO A 86 -24.52 9.36 -5.70
C PRO A 86 -23.12 9.93 -5.97
N GLY A 87 -22.20 9.07 -6.43
CA GLY A 87 -20.82 9.45 -6.74
C GLY A 87 -19.83 9.46 -5.56
N TYR A 88 -20.28 9.13 -4.34
CA TYR A 88 -19.40 8.96 -3.19
C TYR A 88 -18.51 7.71 -3.32
N LEU A 89 -19.11 6.59 -3.74
CA LEU A 89 -18.40 5.37 -4.12
C LEU A 89 -18.18 5.34 -5.63
N ASP A 90 -17.09 4.72 -6.08
CA ASP A 90 -16.93 4.33 -7.48
C ASP A 90 -17.75 3.06 -7.81
N GLU A 91 -17.69 2.62 -9.07
CA GLU A 91 -18.44 1.47 -9.58
C GLU A 91 -18.07 0.13 -8.92
N HIS A 92 -16.94 0.09 -8.20
CA HIS A 92 -16.47 -1.08 -7.47
C HIS A 92 -16.70 -0.96 -5.96
N GLY A 93 -17.34 0.11 -5.48
CA GLY A 93 -17.67 0.31 -4.08
C GLY A 93 -16.57 0.97 -3.25
N CYS A 94 -15.52 1.51 -3.85
CA CYS A 94 -14.46 2.20 -3.13
C CYS A 94 -14.79 3.69 -2.94
N VAL A 95 -14.33 4.28 -1.83
CA VAL A 95 -14.52 5.71 -1.53
C VAL A 95 -13.69 6.57 -2.50
N LYS A 96 -14.37 7.23 -3.44
CA LYS A 96 -13.73 7.92 -4.57
C LYS A 96 -12.78 9.02 -4.13
N SER A 97 -13.20 9.86 -3.19
CA SER A 97 -12.38 10.98 -2.70
C SER A 97 -11.06 10.54 -2.07
N GLN A 98 -11.04 9.39 -1.37
CA GLN A 98 -9.82 8.85 -0.78
C GLN A 98 -8.87 8.31 -1.85
N ASN A 99 -9.39 7.63 -2.87
CA ASN A 99 -8.58 7.17 -4.01
C ASN A 99 -8.02 8.34 -4.82
N VAL A 100 -8.73 9.47 -4.94
CA VAL A 100 -8.20 10.68 -5.58
C VAL A 100 -6.92 11.19 -4.89
N VAL A 101 -6.89 11.20 -3.55
CA VAL A 101 -5.68 11.63 -2.81
C VAL A 101 -4.54 10.61 -2.95
N ALA A 102 -4.85 9.31 -2.91
CA ALA A 102 -3.87 8.25 -3.14
C ALA A 102 -3.24 8.34 -4.54
N ILE A 103 -4.06 8.57 -5.57
CA ILE A 103 -3.60 8.76 -6.96
C ILE A 103 -2.74 10.01 -7.08
N GLU A 104 -3.11 11.12 -6.43
CA GLU A 104 -2.31 12.34 -6.44
C GLU A 104 -0.92 12.13 -5.82
N PHE A 105 -0.84 11.43 -4.68
CA PHE A 105 0.45 11.01 -4.09
C PHE A 105 1.26 10.15 -5.06
N ASN A 106 0.63 9.15 -5.68
CA ASN A 106 1.30 8.23 -6.61
C ASN A 106 1.84 8.94 -7.84
N LYS A 107 1.10 9.93 -8.36
CA LYS A 107 1.51 10.77 -9.49
C LYS A 107 2.73 11.60 -9.13
N GLN A 108 2.67 12.37 -8.04
CA GLN A 108 3.79 13.22 -7.61
C GLN A 108 5.04 12.40 -7.27
N LEU A 109 4.88 11.23 -6.62
CA LEU A 109 5.98 10.31 -6.35
C LEU A 109 6.64 9.83 -7.66
N LYS A 110 5.83 9.48 -8.67
CA LYS A 110 6.35 9.06 -9.97
C LYS A 110 7.12 10.18 -10.67
N ASP A 111 6.57 11.40 -10.67
CA ASP A 111 7.22 12.58 -11.27
C ASP A 111 8.58 12.87 -10.61
N GLU A 112 8.68 12.77 -9.29
CA GLU A 112 9.95 12.93 -8.58
C GLU A 112 10.93 11.78 -8.84
N ILE A 113 10.47 10.54 -8.96
CA ILE A 113 11.34 9.40 -9.32
C ILE A 113 11.95 9.57 -10.71
N VAL A 114 11.21 10.13 -11.67
CA VAL A 114 11.74 10.43 -13.01
C VAL A 114 12.92 11.41 -12.92
N LYS A 115 12.80 12.45 -12.10
CA LYS A 115 13.91 13.39 -11.84
C LYS A 115 15.07 12.70 -11.12
N LEU A 116 14.75 11.91 -10.10
CA LEU A 116 15.73 11.24 -9.25
C LEU A 116 16.64 10.28 -10.03
N ARG A 117 16.14 9.64 -11.08
CA ARG A 117 16.94 8.81 -12.00
C ARG A 117 18.06 9.59 -12.70
N SER A 118 17.85 10.88 -13.00
CA SER A 118 18.91 11.73 -13.55
C SER A 118 19.88 12.26 -12.50
N GLU A 119 19.40 12.47 -11.26
CA GLU A 119 20.22 12.96 -10.15
C GLU A 119 21.13 11.87 -9.57
N LEU A 120 20.64 10.62 -9.52
CA LEU A 120 21.32 9.46 -8.94
C LEU A 120 21.73 8.50 -10.05
N SER A 121 22.69 8.94 -10.89
CA SER A 121 23.07 8.23 -12.12
C SER A 121 23.66 6.83 -11.91
N GLU A 122 24.18 6.53 -10.72
CA GLU A 122 24.68 5.20 -10.36
C GLU A 122 23.58 4.28 -9.82
N ALA A 123 22.37 4.79 -9.61
CA ALA A 123 21.25 4.02 -9.06
C ALA A 123 20.30 3.51 -10.14
N MET A 124 19.91 2.24 -10.00
CA MET A 124 18.73 1.68 -10.64
C MET A 124 17.50 1.95 -9.77
N ILE A 125 16.59 2.81 -10.24
CA ILE A 125 15.37 3.17 -9.51
C ILE A 125 14.14 2.67 -10.27
N ILE A 126 13.54 1.60 -9.76
CA ILE A 126 12.35 0.95 -10.33
C ILE A 126 11.13 1.39 -9.54
N TYR A 127 10.20 2.07 -10.19
CA TYR A 127 8.88 2.40 -9.64
C TYR A 127 7.94 1.22 -9.84
N VAL A 128 7.10 0.92 -8.86
CA VAL A 128 6.11 -0.16 -8.92
C VAL A 128 4.72 0.36 -8.63
N ASP A 129 3.81 0.12 -9.56
CA ASP A 129 2.43 0.52 -9.46
C ASP A 129 1.60 -0.46 -8.61
N MET A 130 1.74 -0.34 -7.28
CA MET A 130 0.96 -1.09 -6.29
C MET A 130 -0.49 -0.71 -6.26
N TYR A 131 -0.83 0.54 -6.57
CA TYR A 131 -2.21 0.95 -6.72
C TYR A 131 -2.92 0.05 -7.72
N SER A 132 -2.41 -0.03 -8.95
CA SER A 132 -3.07 -0.78 -10.01
C SER A 132 -3.08 -2.28 -9.72
N ALA A 133 -1.99 -2.85 -9.18
CA ALA A 133 -1.94 -4.27 -8.84
C ALA A 133 -2.95 -4.64 -7.74
N LYS A 134 -3.05 -3.84 -6.67
CA LYS A 134 -4.02 -4.05 -5.58
C LYS A 134 -5.45 -3.81 -6.05
N TYR A 135 -5.66 -2.79 -6.88
CA TYR A 135 -6.97 -2.47 -7.43
C TYR A 135 -7.47 -3.59 -8.37
N GLU A 136 -6.60 -4.15 -9.22
CA GLU A 136 -6.93 -5.31 -10.07
C GLU A 136 -7.40 -6.52 -9.25
N LEU A 137 -6.75 -6.81 -8.12
CA LEU A 137 -7.18 -7.89 -7.23
C LEU A 137 -8.58 -7.62 -6.65
N ILE A 138 -8.82 -6.40 -6.20
CA ILE A 138 -10.08 -6.01 -5.53
C ILE A 138 -11.24 -6.05 -6.52
N THR A 139 -11.09 -5.46 -7.70
CA THR A 139 -12.14 -5.41 -8.71
C THR A 139 -12.37 -6.76 -9.39
N GLY A 140 -11.32 -7.60 -9.45
CA GLY A 140 -11.37 -8.96 -9.98
C GLY A 140 -11.58 -10.06 -8.92
N ALA A 141 -11.91 -9.71 -7.67
CA ALA A 141 -11.86 -10.61 -6.52
C ALA A 141 -12.51 -11.99 -6.76
N ASN A 142 -13.74 -12.00 -7.26
CA ASN A 142 -14.49 -13.24 -7.52
C ASN A 142 -13.77 -14.19 -8.50
N ASN A 143 -13.17 -13.62 -9.56
CA ASN A 143 -12.44 -14.40 -10.57
C ASN A 143 -11.12 -14.95 -10.03
N GLN A 144 -10.59 -14.35 -8.95
CA GLN A 144 -9.35 -14.75 -8.29
C GLN A 144 -9.61 -15.66 -7.07
N GLY A 145 -10.86 -16.06 -6.82
CA GLY A 145 -11.23 -16.94 -5.71
C GLY A 145 -11.56 -16.21 -4.39
N PHE A 146 -11.58 -14.89 -4.38
CA PHE A 146 -11.97 -14.06 -3.24
C PHE A 146 -13.43 -13.63 -3.37
N LYS A 147 -14.33 -14.17 -2.54
CA LYS A 147 -15.78 -14.00 -2.72
C LYS A 147 -16.33 -12.61 -2.36
N ASP A 148 -15.71 -11.97 -1.38
CA ASP A 148 -16.12 -10.65 -0.90
C ASP A 148 -14.86 -9.77 -0.78
N PRO A 149 -14.68 -8.78 -1.67
CA PRO A 149 -13.50 -7.93 -1.67
C PRO A 149 -13.37 -7.05 -0.43
N PHE A 150 -14.48 -6.77 0.26
CA PHE A 150 -14.52 -5.88 1.42
C PHE A 150 -14.68 -6.61 2.75
N LYS A 151 -14.73 -7.95 2.75
CA LYS A 151 -14.78 -8.74 3.96
C LYS A 151 -13.50 -8.57 4.79
N ILE A 152 -13.68 -8.27 6.08
CA ILE A 152 -12.63 -8.25 7.09
C ILE A 152 -12.55 -9.64 7.73
N CYS A 153 -11.36 -10.25 7.78
CA CYS A 153 -11.19 -11.56 8.39
C CYS A 153 -11.10 -11.51 9.91
N CYS A 154 -10.30 -10.60 10.46
CA CYS A 154 -9.98 -10.52 11.87
C CYS A 154 -10.31 -9.14 12.41
N GLY A 155 -11.17 -9.07 13.41
CA GLY A 155 -11.72 -7.79 13.86
C GLY A 155 -13.22 -7.71 13.72
N HIS A 156 -13.82 -6.82 14.50
CA HIS A 156 -15.22 -6.42 14.34
C HIS A 156 -15.27 -4.91 14.14
N HIS A 157 -15.67 -4.49 12.94
CA HIS A 157 -15.79 -3.08 12.58
C HIS A 157 -17.20 -2.83 12.09
N GLY A 158 -17.80 -1.75 12.57
CA GLY A 158 -19.14 -1.36 12.16
C GLY A 158 -19.51 0.01 12.71
N LEU A 159 -20.79 0.35 12.63
CA LEU A 159 -21.27 1.59 13.21
C LEU A 159 -21.15 1.58 14.73
N GLY A 160 -20.42 2.55 15.28
CA GLY A 160 -20.31 2.77 16.72
C GLY A 160 -19.38 1.79 17.45
N TYR A 161 -18.66 0.91 16.75
CA TYR A 161 -17.68 0.02 17.36
C TYR A 161 -16.51 -0.30 16.43
N ASP A 162 -15.33 -0.43 17.04
CA ASP A 162 -14.12 -0.98 16.44
C ASP A 162 -13.44 -1.88 17.47
N VAL A 163 -13.47 -3.19 17.23
CA VAL A 163 -12.72 -4.17 18.01
C VAL A 163 -11.65 -4.76 17.12
N TRP A 164 -10.43 -4.26 17.27
CA TRP A 164 -9.28 -4.68 16.47
C TRP A 164 -8.91 -6.13 16.72
N CYS A 165 -8.41 -6.81 15.69
CA CYS A 165 -7.92 -8.18 15.73
C CYS A 165 -7.08 -8.48 16.99
N GLY A 166 -7.37 -9.60 17.66
CA GLY A 166 -6.69 -10.04 18.87
C GLY A 166 -7.15 -9.36 20.17
N ASN A 167 -8.07 -8.40 20.12
CA ASN A 167 -8.59 -7.72 21.30
C ASN A 167 -9.98 -8.24 21.72
N ARG A 168 -10.32 -7.99 22.99
CA ARG A 168 -11.70 -8.06 23.47
C ARG A 168 -12.32 -6.67 23.44
N GLY A 169 -13.60 -6.59 23.10
CA GLY A 169 -14.34 -5.35 23.07
C GLY A 169 -15.84 -5.58 23.11
N TYR A 170 -16.61 -4.52 22.98
CA TYR A 170 -18.07 -4.58 22.97
C TYR A 170 -18.60 -4.41 21.55
N VAL A 171 -19.46 -5.34 21.14
CA VAL A 171 -20.27 -5.23 19.92
C VAL A 171 -21.71 -5.45 20.34
N ASN A 172 -22.58 -4.47 20.08
CA ASN A 172 -24.00 -4.51 20.48
C ASN A 172 -24.20 -4.95 21.95
N GLN A 173 -23.47 -4.31 22.88
CA GLN A 173 -23.51 -4.59 24.33
C GLN A 173 -23.01 -5.98 24.75
N SER A 174 -22.50 -6.79 23.83
CA SER A 174 -21.91 -8.10 24.12
C SER A 174 -20.40 -8.03 24.05
N VAL A 175 -19.72 -8.67 25.02
CA VAL A 175 -18.26 -8.84 24.97
C VAL A 175 -17.92 -9.86 23.90
N VAL A 176 -17.10 -9.46 22.94
CA VAL A 176 -16.61 -10.33 21.87
C VAL A 176 -15.09 -10.39 21.90
N PHE A 177 -14.53 -11.52 21.48
CA PHE A 177 -13.13 -11.62 21.11
C PHE A 177 -13.00 -11.50 19.59
N ALA A 178 -12.26 -10.50 19.12
CA ALA A 178 -12.00 -10.27 17.71
C ALA A 178 -10.95 -11.26 17.18
N GLY A 179 -11.39 -12.50 16.93
CA GLY A 179 -10.58 -13.55 16.30
C GLY A 179 -10.59 -13.48 14.77
N SER A 180 -9.86 -14.39 14.14
CA SER A 180 -9.85 -14.56 12.69
C SER A 180 -11.09 -15.29 12.17
N CYS A 181 -11.43 -15.03 10.91
CA CYS A 181 -12.43 -15.78 10.15
C CYS A 181 -11.96 -17.23 9.92
N GLU A 182 -12.91 -18.11 9.58
CA GLU A 182 -12.65 -19.56 9.39
C GLU A 182 -11.66 -19.86 8.25
N ASN A 183 -11.67 -19.06 7.18
CA ASN A 183 -10.80 -19.27 6.02
C ASN A 183 -10.15 -17.94 5.57
N PRO A 184 -8.99 -17.59 6.14
CA PRO A 184 -8.22 -16.41 5.75
C PRO A 184 -7.70 -16.43 4.30
N SER A 185 -7.59 -17.62 3.69
CA SER A 185 -7.12 -17.75 2.30
C SER A 185 -8.16 -17.35 1.27
N ALA A 186 -9.42 -17.17 1.66
CA ALA A 186 -10.54 -16.82 0.78
C ALA A 186 -10.95 -15.33 0.86
N VAL A 187 -10.18 -14.49 1.56
CA VAL A 187 -10.48 -13.08 1.79
C VAL A 187 -9.29 -12.19 1.46
N ILE A 188 -9.56 -10.98 0.94
CA ILE A 188 -8.50 -10.04 0.56
C ILE A 188 -7.96 -9.32 1.80
N SER A 189 -8.84 -8.89 2.71
CA SER A 189 -8.44 -8.10 3.88
C SER A 189 -8.32 -8.96 5.13
N TRP A 190 -7.19 -8.80 5.83
CA TRP A 190 -6.98 -9.40 7.13
C TRP A 190 -7.76 -8.64 8.21
N ASP A 191 -7.47 -7.36 8.44
CA ASP A 191 -8.01 -6.57 9.56
C ASP A 191 -8.72 -5.28 9.13
N GLY A 192 -9.06 -5.17 7.84
CA GLY A 192 -9.66 -3.99 7.25
C GLY A 192 -8.66 -2.94 6.77
N VAL A 193 -7.38 -3.04 7.12
CA VAL A 193 -6.30 -2.17 6.62
C VAL A 193 -5.25 -2.98 5.86
N HIS A 194 -4.84 -4.10 6.43
CA HIS A 194 -3.82 -4.99 5.89
C HIS A 194 -4.45 -6.09 5.05
N TYR A 195 -3.71 -6.54 4.05
CA TYR A 195 -4.11 -7.65 3.18
C TYR A 195 -3.81 -8.98 3.87
N SER A 196 -4.60 -10.02 3.55
CA SER A 196 -4.34 -11.39 4.01
C SER A 196 -3.05 -11.94 3.40
N GLU A 197 -2.53 -13.04 3.94
CA GLU A 197 -1.38 -13.74 3.35
C GLU A 197 -1.66 -14.14 1.90
N ALA A 198 -2.84 -14.70 1.61
CA ALA A 198 -3.22 -15.12 0.27
C ALA A 198 -3.27 -13.95 -0.72
N ALA A 199 -3.80 -12.80 -0.31
CA ALA A 199 -3.82 -11.60 -1.14
C ALA A 199 -2.41 -11.03 -1.35
N ASN A 200 -1.57 -10.98 -0.31
CA ASN A 200 -0.17 -10.55 -0.47
C ASN A 200 0.61 -11.48 -1.40
N HIS A 201 0.41 -12.80 -1.31
CA HIS A 201 1.03 -13.75 -2.22
C HIS A 201 0.58 -13.54 -3.67
N TRP A 202 -0.71 -13.28 -3.90
CA TRP A 202 -1.22 -12.92 -5.23
C TRP A 202 -0.57 -11.63 -5.75
N ILE A 203 -0.56 -10.57 -4.95
CA ILE A 203 0.01 -9.26 -5.32
C ILE A 203 1.50 -9.39 -5.63
N ALA A 204 2.27 -10.06 -4.77
CA ALA A 204 3.70 -10.29 -4.97
C ALA A 204 3.94 -10.99 -6.32
N ASN A 205 3.24 -12.09 -6.60
CA ASN A 205 3.34 -12.80 -7.89
C ASN A 205 2.98 -11.92 -9.08
N ARG A 206 2.01 -11.02 -8.91
CA ARG A 206 1.57 -10.10 -9.96
C ARG A 206 2.66 -9.08 -10.32
N ILE A 207 3.43 -8.62 -9.34
CA ILE A 207 4.37 -7.49 -9.51
C ILE A 207 5.80 -7.97 -9.81
N MET A 208 6.17 -9.18 -9.38
CA MET A 208 7.52 -9.73 -9.55
C MET A 208 7.99 -9.80 -11.00
N LYS A 209 7.06 -9.92 -11.96
CA LYS A 209 7.37 -10.01 -13.40
C LYS A 209 7.76 -8.67 -14.03
N GLY A 210 7.56 -7.56 -13.33
CA GLY A 210 7.90 -6.21 -13.81
C GLY A 210 6.85 -5.56 -14.71
N SER A 211 5.69 -6.20 -14.97
CA SER A 211 4.62 -5.60 -15.80
C SER A 211 3.97 -4.37 -15.15
N PHE A 212 4.07 -4.26 -13.82
CA PHE A 212 3.66 -3.08 -13.05
C PHE A 212 4.85 -2.18 -12.71
N SER A 213 6.01 -2.42 -13.31
CA SER A 213 7.22 -1.67 -13.05
C SER A 213 7.53 -0.69 -14.17
N ASP A 214 8.09 0.44 -13.78
CA ASP A 214 8.65 1.44 -14.66
C ASP A 214 10.09 1.67 -14.17
N PRO A 215 11.14 1.38 -14.97
CA PRO A 215 11.08 0.61 -16.22
C PRO A 215 10.55 -0.83 -15.97
N PRO A 216 10.08 -1.55 -17.01
CA PRO A 216 9.46 -2.87 -16.89
C PRO A 216 10.48 -3.99 -16.61
N ILE A 217 11.14 -3.91 -15.45
CA ILE A 217 12.18 -4.82 -14.99
C ILE A 217 11.59 -5.72 -13.90
N SER A 218 11.72 -7.03 -14.08
CA SER A 218 11.35 -8.01 -13.05
C SER A 218 12.28 -7.92 -11.84
N ILE A 219 11.80 -8.31 -10.65
CA ILE A 219 12.63 -8.35 -9.43
C ILE A 219 13.93 -9.13 -9.64
N SER A 220 13.86 -10.28 -10.32
CA SER A 220 15.00 -11.16 -10.53
C SER A 220 16.11 -10.53 -11.38
N ARG A 221 15.73 -9.56 -12.23
CA ARG A 221 16.67 -8.83 -13.10
C ARG A 221 17.21 -7.57 -12.44
N ALA A 222 16.47 -6.96 -11.51
CA ALA A 222 16.88 -5.73 -10.83
C ALA A 222 18.27 -5.86 -10.18
N CYS A 223 18.59 -7.03 -9.60
CA CYS A 223 19.89 -7.31 -8.98
C CYS A 223 20.98 -7.80 -9.95
N GLN A 224 20.65 -8.06 -11.21
CA GLN A 224 21.60 -8.59 -12.21
C GLN A 224 22.12 -7.50 -13.15
N THR A 225 21.44 -6.36 -13.20
CA THR A 225 21.77 -5.22 -14.07
C THR A 225 22.56 -4.11 -13.37
N ALA A 226 22.98 -4.34 -12.12
CA ALA A 226 23.79 -3.43 -11.31
C ALA A 226 25.26 -3.84 -11.32
#